data_AF-A0A2G9TGE3-F1
#
_entry.id   AF-A0A2G9TGE3-F1
#
_cell.length_a   1.000
_cell.length_b   1.000
_cell.length_c   1.000
_cell.angle_alpha   90.00
_cell.angle_beta   90.00
_cell.angle_gamma   90.00
#
_symmetry.space_group_name_H-M   'P 1'
#
loop_
_entity.id
_entity.type
_entity.pdbx_description
1 polymer ?
#
loop_
_entity_poly.entity_id
_entity_poly.type
_entity_poly.pdbx_seq_one_letter_code
_entity_poly.pdbx_strand_id
1 'polypeptide(L)'
;ARCMQETANHLEEVGLAKSVAVFSDAFVPIVKMVEKDTLVNVDISFNTAQGVKAADYIEKVKEEFPVVEPLILVLKQFLILRRLNTTYTGGLSSYGLILMLINFLH
;
A
#
# COMPACT_ATOMS: atom_id res chain seq x y z
N ALA A 1 -1.34 -6.73 18.58
CA ALA A 1 -2.78 -6.96 18.82
C ALA A 1 -3.43 -5.83 19.61
N ARG A 2 -3.13 -5.65 20.91
CA ARG A 2 -3.81 -4.64 21.76
C ARG A 2 -3.83 -3.22 21.17
N CYS A 3 -2.67 -2.66 20.81
CA CYS A 3 -2.57 -1.32 20.22
C CYS A 3 -3.37 -1.15 18.92
N MET A 4 -3.45 -2.19 18.09
CA MET A 4 -4.25 -2.17 16.84
C MET A 4 -5.74 -2.13 17.15
N GLN A 5 -6.18 -2.90 18.16
CA GLN A 5 -7.58 -2.89 18.59
C GLN A 5 -7.97 -1.55 19.21
N GLU A 6 -7.10 -0.98 20.06
CA GLU A 6 -7.31 0.35 20.65
C GLU A 6 -7.41 1.43 19.55
N THR A 7 -6.55 1.35 18.53
CA THR A 7 -6.62 2.25 17.38
C THR A 7 -7.92 2.08 16.59
N ALA A 8 -8.33 0.82 16.34
CA ALA A 8 -9.58 0.55 15.62
C ALA A 8 -10.80 1.12 16.36
N ASN A 9 -10.90 0.88 17.67
CA ASN A 9 -11.98 1.40 18.51
C ASN A 9 -11.99 2.93 18.49
N HIS A 10 -10.82 3.56 18.63
CA HIS A 10 -10.72 5.02 18.63
C HIS A 10 -11.16 5.64 17.30
N LEU A 11 -10.81 5.02 16.16
CA LEU A 11 -11.23 5.47 14.83
C LEU A 11 -12.76 5.41 14.63
N GLU A 12 -13.42 4.44 15.23
CA GLU A 12 -14.88 4.33 15.24
C GLU A 12 -15.52 5.35 16.19
N GLU A 13 -14.97 5.52 17.40
CA GLU A 13 -15.45 6.47 18.41
C GLU A 13 -15.46 7.92 17.90
N VAL A 14 -14.40 8.34 17.21
CA VAL A 14 -14.32 9.70 16.63
C VAL A 14 -15.11 9.85 15.33
N GLY A 15 -15.69 8.76 14.81
CA GLY A 15 -16.52 8.78 13.60
C GLY A 15 -15.75 9.03 12.30
N LEU A 16 -14.43 8.82 12.27
CA LEU A 16 -13.58 9.04 11.10
C LEU A 16 -13.68 7.89 10.08
N ALA A 17 -14.02 6.69 10.54
CA ALA A 17 -14.12 5.51 9.70
C ALA A 17 -15.58 5.13 9.41
N LYS A 18 -15.87 4.83 8.14
CA LYS A 18 -17.11 4.16 7.72
C LYS A 18 -17.09 2.67 8.10
N SER A 19 -15.92 2.05 8.06
CA SER A 19 -15.68 0.67 8.43
C SER A 19 -14.25 0.49 8.88
N VAL A 20 -14.01 -0.34 9.90
CA VAL A 20 -12.67 -0.69 10.40
C VAL A 20 -12.56 -2.21 10.52
N ALA A 21 -11.37 -2.76 10.20
CA ALA A 21 -11.05 -4.17 10.37
C ALA A 21 -9.59 -4.33 10.80
N VAL A 22 -9.34 -5.25 11.73
CA VAL A 22 -7.99 -5.54 12.25
C VAL A 22 -7.52 -6.87 11.67
N PHE A 23 -6.32 -6.87 11.07
CA PHE A 23 -5.65 -8.05 10.53
C PHE A 23 -4.37 -8.30 11.31
N SER A 24 -4.45 -9.09 12.39
CA SER A 24 -3.32 -9.36 13.27
C SER A 24 -2.40 -10.49 12.81
N ASP A 25 -2.90 -11.38 11.95
CA ASP A 25 -2.26 -12.67 11.66
C ASP A 25 -1.31 -12.62 10.45
N ALA A 26 -1.32 -11.51 9.71
CA ALA A 26 -0.43 -11.29 8.59
C ALA A 26 1.01 -11.01 9.05
N PHE A 27 1.99 -11.24 8.16
CA PHE A 27 3.40 -10.94 8.42
C PHE A 27 3.63 -9.49 8.88
N VAL A 28 2.91 -8.53 8.27
CA VAL A 28 2.76 -7.17 8.77
C VAL A 28 1.32 -7.01 9.26
N PRO A 29 1.10 -6.91 10.58
CA PRO A 29 -0.23 -6.65 11.11
C PRO A 29 -0.73 -5.24 10.75
N ILE A 30 -1.99 -5.13 10.33
CA ILE A 30 -2.56 -3.90 9.77
C ILE A 30 -3.97 -3.65 10.34
N VAL A 31 -4.28 -2.39 10.64
CA VAL A 31 -5.66 -1.90 10.79
C VAL A 31 -6.10 -1.30 9.46
N LYS A 32 -7.11 -1.88 8.83
CA LYS A 32 -7.70 -1.34 7.59
C LYS A 32 -8.93 -0.55 7.92
N MET A 33 -9.09 0.61 7.29
CA MET A 33 -10.32 1.39 7.38
C MET A 33 -10.71 1.98 6.03
N VAL A 34 -11.99 2.33 5.92
CA VAL A 34 -12.50 3.22 4.87
C VAL A 34 -12.82 4.54 5.54
N GLU A 35 -12.14 5.61 5.13
CA GLU A 35 -12.41 6.94 5.65
C GLU A 35 -13.80 7.41 5.21
N LYS A 36 -14.52 8.09 6.09
CA LYS A 36 -15.95 8.36 5.95
C LYS A 36 -16.28 9.36 4.83
N ASP A 37 -15.47 10.41 4.68
CA ASP A 37 -15.79 11.55 3.81
C ASP A 37 -15.26 11.37 2.38
N THR A 38 -14.03 10.89 2.25
CA THR A 38 -13.33 10.66 0.97
C THR A 38 -13.49 9.25 0.43
N LEU A 39 -13.94 8.31 1.25
CA LEU A 39 -14.04 6.87 0.93
C LEU A 39 -12.70 6.23 0.56
N VAL A 40 -11.59 6.87 0.93
CA VAL A 40 -10.24 6.33 0.71
C VAL A 40 -10.02 5.13 1.62
N ASN A 41 -9.47 4.06 1.04
CA ASN A 41 -9.00 2.91 1.78
C ASN A 41 -7.66 3.24 2.45
N VAL A 42 -7.58 3.07 3.77
CA VAL A 42 -6.39 3.36 4.56
C VAL A 42 -5.94 2.10 5.27
N ASP A 43 -4.65 1.77 5.11
CA ASP A 43 -3.98 0.70 5.83
C ASP A 43 -3.02 1.33 6.86
N ILE A 44 -3.20 1.02 8.14
CA ILE A 44 -2.38 1.52 9.26
C ILE A 44 -1.55 0.37 9.82
N SER A 45 -0.23 0.47 9.72
CA SER A 45 0.71 -0.50 10.30
C SER A 45 1.59 0.18 11.36
N PHE A 46 2.10 -0.61 12.30
CA PHE A 46 2.92 -0.13 13.40
C PHE A 46 4.37 -0.58 13.23
N ASN A 47 5.31 0.34 13.45
CA ASN A 47 6.75 0.07 13.46
C ASN A 47 7.33 -0.52 12.15
N THR A 48 6.76 -0.15 10.99
CA THR A 48 7.18 -0.60 9.66
C THR A 48 8.16 0.37 9.00
N ALA A 49 9.35 0.53 9.59
CA ALA A 49 10.36 1.48 9.09
C ALA A 49 10.80 1.21 7.64
N GLN A 50 10.69 -0.04 7.17
CA GLN A 50 11.05 -0.44 5.80
C GLN A 50 10.13 0.20 4.76
N GLY A 51 8.84 0.38 5.07
CA GLY A 51 7.88 1.00 4.15
C GLY A 51 8.22 2.47 3.88
N VAL A 52 8.65 3.20 4.91
CA VAL A 52 9.10 4.60 4.78
C VAL A 52 10.34 4.70 3.92
N LYS A 53 11.37 3.86 4.20
CA LYS A 53 12.60 3.83 3.41
C LYS A 53 12.35 3.47 1.94
N ALA A 54 11.42 2.55 1.68
CA ALA A 54 11.04 2.19 0.32
C ALA A 54 10.37 3.38 -0.40
N ALA A 55 9.45 4.10 0.26
CA ALA A 55 8.83 5.29 -0.30
C ALA A 55 9.87 6.38 -0.64
N ASP A 56 10.80 6.66 0.27
CA ASP A 56 11.89 7.63 0.06
C ASP A 56 12.78 7.24 -1.13
N TYR A 57 13.07 5.94 -1.30
CA TYR A 57 13.83 5.46 -2.44
C TYR A 57 13.06 5.63 -3.76
N ILE A 58 11.77 5.31 -3.79
CA ILE A 58 10.95 5.48 -4.99
C ILE A 58 10.84 6.96 -5.39
N GLU A 59 10.78 7.89 -4.44
CA GLU A 59 10.73 9.30 -4.77
C GLU A 59 12.01 9.78 -5.47
N LYS A 60 13.18 9.34 -5.00
CA LYS A 60 14.47 9.61 -5.67
C LYS A 60 14.54 9.03 -7.07
N VAL A 61 14.03 7.81 -7.26
CA VAL A 61 13.95 7.17 -8.57
C VAL A 61 13.06 7.97 -9.52
N LYS A 62 11.93 8.51 -9.05
CA LYS A 62 11.05 9.35 -9.87
C LYS A 62 11.73 10.64 -10.31
N GLU A 63 12.56 11.23 -9.44
CA GLU A 63 13.38 12.40 -9.78
C GLU A 63 14.45 12.07 -10.80
N GLU A 64 15.13 10.92 -10.66
CA GLU A 64 16.20 10.47 -11.56
C GLU A 64 15.65 10.02 -12.93
N PHE A 65 14.53 9.31 -12.94
CA PHE A 65 13.87 8.79 -14.13
C PHE A 65 12.40 9.21 -14.18
N PRO A 66 12.09 10.44 -14.63
CA PRO A 66 10.70 10.94 -14.71
C PRO A 66 9.76 10.05 -15.55
N VAL A 67 10.32 9.25 -16.47
CA VAL A 67 9.58 8.28 -17.30
C VAL A 67 9.01 7.10 -16.49
N VAL A 68 9.51 6.83 -15.29
CA VAL A 68 9.03 5.75 -14.42
C VAL A 68 7.57 5.93 -14.06
N GLU A 69 7.13 7.16 -13.79
CA GLU A 69 5.77 7.46 -13.33
C GLU A 69 4.69 7.14 -14.38
N PRO A 70 4.75 7.61 -15.63
CA PRO A 70 3.79 7.19 -16.65
C PRO A 70 3.88 5.68 -16.97
N LEU A 71 5.08 5.10 -16.98
CA LEU A 71 5.25 3.67 -17.27
C LEU A 71 4.63 2.77 -16.19
N ILE A 72 4.87 3.07 -14.90
CA ILE A 72 4.33 2.26 -13.81
C ILE A 72 2.80 2.29 -13.78
N LEU A 73 2.18 3.41 -14.18
CA LEU A 73 0.72 3.51 -14.29
C LEU A 73 0.16 2.58 -15.37
N VAL A 74 0.76 2.57 -16.56
CA VAL A 74 0.36 1.68 -17.66
C VAL A 74 0.53 0.20 -17.25
N LEU A 75 1.66 -0.14 -16.62
CA LEU A 75 1.94 -1.52 -16.19
C LEU A 75 1.03 -1.97 -15.05
N LYS A 76 0.73 -1.09 -14.08
CA LYS A 76 -0.26 -1.37 -13.03
C LYS A 76 -1.62 -1.68 -13.64
N GLN A 77 -2.07 -0.86 -14.60
CA GLN A 77 -3.34 -1.09 -15.27
C GLN A 77 -3.36 -2.41 -16.05
N PHE A 78 -2.26 -2.74 -16.73
CA PHE A 78 -2.10 -4.02 -17.44
C PHE A 78 -2.26 -5.22 -16.49
N LEU A 79 -1.67 -5.19 -15.30
CA LEU A 79 -1.82 -6.26 -14.31
C LEU A 79 -3.25 -6.34 -13.74
N ILE A 80 -3.89 -5.19 -13.49
CA ILE A 80 -5.28 -5.14 -13.01
C ILE A 80 -6.21 -5.82 -14.02
N LEU A 81 -6.08 -5.48 -15.30
CA LEU A 81 -6.92 -6.06 -16.37
C LEU A 81 -6.78 -7.59 -16.47
N ARG A 82 -5.63 -8.14 -16.06
CA ARG A 82 -5.35 -9.59 -16.06
C ARG A 82 -5.56 -10.25 -14.71
N ARG A 83 -6.01 -9.51 -13.69
CA ARG A 83 -6.16 -9.97 -12.29
C ARG A 83 -4.84 -10.49 -11.69
N LEU A 84 -3.72 -9.87 -12.06
CA LEU A 84 -2.36 -10.22 -11.62
C LEU A 84 -1.76 -9.21 -10.64
N ASN A 85 -2.55 -8.26 -10.11
CA ASN A 85 -2.09 -7.20 -9.21
C ASN A 85 -2.21 -7.54 -7.70
N THR A 86 -2.53 -8.80 -7.36
CA THR A 86 -2.74 -9.24 -5.97
C THR A 86 -1.76 -10.35 -5.61
N THR A 87 -0.88 -10.12 -4.65
CA THR A 87 0.14 -11.10 -4.24
C THR A 87 -0.44 -12.34 -3.56
N TYR A 88 -1.55 -12.18 -2.84
CA TYR A 88 -2.23 -13.30 -2.17
C TYR A 88 -2.66 -14.40 -3.14
N THR A 89 -2.98 -14.04 -4.39
CA THR A 89 -3.38 -14.98 -5.44
C THR A 89 -2.24 -15.34 -6.41
N GLY A 90 -0.98 -15.08 -6.03
CA GLY A 90 0.20 -15.33 -6.87
C GLY A 90 0.51 -14.24 -7.91
N GLY A 91 -0.13 -13.07 -7.83
CA GLY A 91 0.18 -11.91 -8.66
C GLY A 91 1.39 -11.11 -8.16
N LEU A 92 1.66 -9.99 -8.83
CA LEU A 92 2.79 -9.12 -8.54
C LEU A 92 2.36 -7.92 -7.67
N SER A 93 3.17 -7.56 -6.68
CA SER A 93 2.95 -6.34 -5.89
C SER A 93 3.36 -5.09 -6.67
N SER A 94 2.72 -3.96 -6.36
CA SER A 94 3.11 -2.65 -6.91
C SER A 94 4.59 -2.32 -6.66
N TYR A 95 5.12 -2.69 -5.49
CA TYR A 95 6.53 -2.48 -5.16
C TYR A 95 7.46 -3.40 -5.98
N GLY A 96 7.12 -4.67 -6.15
CA GLY A 96 7.89 -5.57 -7.02
C GLY A 96 7.90 -5.10 -8.47
N LEU A 97 6.75 -4.62 -8.97
CA LEU A 97 6.63 -4.10 -10.33
C LEU A 97 7.53 -2.88 -10.57
N ILE A 98 7.57 -1.91 -9.64
CA ILE A 98 8.42 -0.73 -9.82
C ILE A 98 9.91 -1.10 -9.74
N LEU A 99 10.31 -2.05 -8.90
CA LEU A 99 11.69 -2.54 -8.86
C LEU A 99 12.13 -3.20 -10.18
N MET A 100 11.24 -3.97 -10.81
CA MET A 100 11.51 -4.53 -12.15
C MET A 100 11.70 -3.43 -13.20
N LEU A 101 10.88 -2.37 -13.12
CA LEU A 101 10.98 -1.23 -14.02
C LEU A 101 12.27 -0.43 -13.80
N ILE A 102 12.66 -0.20 -12.54
CA ILE A 102 13.93 0.44 -12.19
C ILE A 102 15.11 -0.35 -12.76
N ASN A 103 15.13 -1.66 -12.55
CA ASN A 103 16.18 -2.52 -13.08
C ASN A 103 16.23 -2.55 -14.62
N PHE A 104 15.11 -2.28 -15.30
CA PHE A 104 15.08 -2.17 -16.75
C PHE A 104 15.65 -0.84 -17.28
N LEU A 105 15.56 0.23 -16.48
CA LEU A 105 16.00 1.58 -16.87
C LEU A 105 17.45 1.89 -16.46
N HIS A 106 17.96 1.22 -15.44
CA HIS A 106 19.39 1.21 -15.09
C HIS A 106 20.20 0.44 -16.13
#